data_AF-A6DND6-F1
#
_entry.id   AF-A6DND6-F1
#
_cell.length_a   1.000
_cell.length_b   1.000
_cell.length_c   1.000
_cell.angle_alpha   90.00
_cell.angle_beta   90.00
_cell.angle_gamma   90.00
#
_symmetry.space_group_name_H-M   'P 1'
#
loop_
_entity.id
_entity.type
_entity.pdbx_description
1 polymer ?
#
loop_
_entity_poly.entity_id
_entity_poly.type
_entity_poly.pdbx_seq_one_letter_code
_entity_poly.pdbx_strand_id
1 'polypeptide(L)'
;MSKDENKLILLLKLGMASYLFSRGMLYLTFDSPLRALLWSESIVSPFVNFWGMTWQDYANVSDYLARILEKTVGLYFIFAAGLCFYMKAGAVSLWQKRVFHVLAYFTALHILLKYLALDQEIPIMLEYVLQGFSPLLFLAFLHKKTAGEATGEFYLSHYKISATRLLISACFIGHGLYAAGWPYQSVKFVRMLSGTFFIDFELAAAIVQGIGIIDIMLGIIVFIKAFEQVSLIHMAFWGFVTAGSRIVSQVIVPNDWSHWHLWSLETSVRLIHGVLPLFLFLYLRNQQEEKESFDFIPCLKQSFKILPSFIAKTAVLILTFSLGVKLFYAPQSIELNDEYVLNEPPAMGMISVNSSGESYCDETFSEQDFPVRLKSASKVDLDAASLKFLSESKQELLTQLKRKIILDFQGSAYANEKFDEAKILGFAKNVQVIYGEFGRVDFRAEVPWRSDGAIAGSLSQKLGAL
;
A
#
# COMPACT_ATOMS: atom_id res chain seq x y z
N MET A 1 39.27 0.65 -3.63
CA MET A 1 38.07 0.71 -2.79
C MET A 1 38.45 0.12 -1.45
N SER A 2 38.11 0.80 -0.35
CA SER A 2 38.34 0.27 0.98
C SER A 2 37.49 -1.00 1.21
N LYS A 3 37.86 -1.81 2.21
CA LYS A 3 37.09 -3.01 2.57
C LYS A 3 35.65 -2.67 2.94
N ASP A 4 35.43 -1.51 3.55
CA ASP A 4 34.10 -1.08 3.99
C ASP A 4 33.27 -0.50 2.84
N GLU A 5 33.88 0.18 1.87
CA GLU A 5 33.20 0.55 0.62
C GLU A 5 32.69 -0.69 -0.13
N ASN A 6 33.49 -1.77 -0.18
CA ASN A 6 33.05 -3.01 -0.84
C ASN A 6 31.84 -3.64 -0.14
N LYS A 7 31.77 -3.59 1.20
CA LYS A 7 30.61 -4.07 1.97
C LYS A 7 29.36 -3.22 1.69
N LEU A 8 29.50 -1.89 1.64
CA LEU A 8 28.40 -0.98 1.33
C LEU A 8 27.83 -1.22 -0.08
N ILE A 9 28.70 -1.41 -1.07
CA ILE A 9 28.27 -1.71 -2.43
C ILE A 9 27.63 -3.10 -2.50
N LEU A 10 28.15 -4.09 -1.76
CA LEU A 10 27.52 -5.40 -1.67
C LEU A 10 26.10 -5.31 -1.06
N LEU A 11 25.92 -4.54 0.01
CA LEU A 11 24.60 -4.30 0.62
C LEU A 11 23.62 -3.71 -0.40
N LEU A 12 24.02 -2.68 -1.15
CA LEU A 12 23.19 -2.09 -2.21
C LEU A 12 22.85 -3.11 -3.30
N LYS A 13 23.82 -3.90 -3.76
CA LYS A 13 23.62 -4.93 -4.78
C LYS A 13 22.64 -5.98 -4.30
N LEU A 14 22.77 -6.46 -3.06
CA LEU A 14 21.86 -7.45 -2.48
C LEU A 14 20.44 -6.89 -2.36
N GLY A 15 20.28 -5.66 -1.86
CA GLY A 15 18.97 -5.01 -1.76
C GLY A 15 18.31 -4.81 -3.12
N MET A 16 19.05 -4.27 -4.09
CA MET A 16 18.55 -4.02 -5.45
C MET A 16 18.24 -5.33 -6.19
N ALA A 17 19.12 -6.32 -6.12
CA ALA A 17 18.90 -7.61 -6.76
C ALA A 17 17.70 -8.34 -6.14
N SER A 18 17.55 -8.31 -4.82
CA SER A 18 16.39 -8.91 -4.14
C SER A 18 15.09 -8.23 -4.55
N TYR A 19 15.07 -6.89 -4.61
CA TYR A 19 13.92 -6.12 -5.08
C TYR A 19 13.56 -6.47 -6.52
N LEU A 20 14.52 -6.40 -7.44
CA LEU A 20 14.28 -6.64 -8.87
C LEU A 20 13.89 -8.09 -9.15
N PHE A 21 14.58 -9.05 -8.54
CA PHE A 21 14.26 -10.48 -8.68
C PHE A 21 12.84 -10.75 -8.21
N SER A 22 12.50 -10.26 -7.03
CA SER A 22 11.20 -10.54 -6.43
C SER A 22 10.07 -9.85 -7.19
N ARG A 23 10.28 -8.60 -7.62
CA ARG A 23 9.32 -7.91 -8.46
C ARG A 23 9.14 -8.62 -9.81
N GLY A 24 10.24 -9.08 -10.41
CA GLY A 24 10.20 -9.84 -11.66
C GLY A 24 9.44 -11.16 -11.53
N MET A 25 9.68 -11.91 -10.45
CA MET A 25 8.93 -13.12 -10.13
C MET A 25 7.44 -12.84 -9.94
N LEU A 26 7.08 -11.76 -9.22
CA LEU A 26 5.68 -11.38 -9.05
C LEU A 26 4.97 -11.12 -10.39
N TYR A 27 5.64 -10.45 -11.34
CA TYR A 27 5.11 -10.25 -12.70
C TYR A 27 4.98 -11.56 -13.50
N LEU A 28 5.78 -12.59 -13.20
CA LEU A 28 5.72 -13.87 -13.90
C LEU A 28 4.62 -14.79 -13.37
N THR A 29 4.39 -14.77 -12.06
CA THR A 29 3.53 -15.75 -11.38
C THR A 29 2.16 -15.19 -11.06
N PHE A 30 2.02 -13.87 -10.89
CA PHE A 30 0.78 -13.25 -10.46
C PHE A 30 0.39 -12.08 -11.37
N ASP A 31 -0.88 -11.66 -11.29
CA ASP A 31 -1.39 -10.55 -12.08
C ASP A 31 -0.73 -9.22 -11.71
N SER A 32 -0.45 -8.41 -12.74
CA SER A 32 0.19 -7.12 -12.53
C SER A 32 -0.80 -5.96 -12.55
N PRO A 33 -0.41 -4.80 -12.01
CA PRO A 33 -1.21 -3.58 -12.12
C PRO A 33 -1.37 -3.07 -13.57
N LEU A 34 -0.66 -3.62 -14.56
CA LEU A 34 -0.82 -3.21 -15.97
C LEU A 34 -2.24 -3.47 -16.47
N ARG A 35 -2.89 -4.53 -15.97
CA ARG A 35 -4.27 -4.83 -16.31
C ARG A 35 -5.23 -3.70 -15.93
N ALA A 36 -5.00 -3.01 -14.80
CA ALA A 36 -5.84 -1.90 -14.40
C ALA A 36 -5.87 -0.76 -15.43
N LEU A 37 -4.76 -0.54 -16.14
CA LEU A 37 -4.72 0.43 -17.25
C LEU A 37 -5.32 -0.15 -18.53
N LEU A 38 -4.93 -1.37 -18.91
CA LEU A 38 -5.37 -1.99 -20.16
C LEU A 38 -6.88 -2.27 -20.19
N TRP A 39 -7.47 -2.57 -19.03
CA TRP A 39 -8.91 -2.81 -18.88
C TRP A 39 -9.71 -1.58 -18.49
N SER A 40 -9.09 -0.40 -18.41
CA SER A 40 -9.82 0.84 -18.19
C SER A 40 -10.51 1.29 -19.47
N GLU A 41 -11.78 0.91 -19.64
CA GLU A 41 -12.56 1.24 -20.84
C GLU A 41 -12.58 2.74 -21.11
N SER A 42 -12.73 3.59 -20.09
CA SER A 42 -12.70 5.06 -20.25
C SER A 42 -11.37 5.58 -20.79
N ILE A 43 -10.24 4.94 -20.48
CA ILE A 43 -8.91 5.36 -20.94
C ILE A 43 -8.61 4.79 -22.32
N VAL A 44 -8.94 3.52 -22.53
CA VAL A 44 -8.45 2.75 -23.67
C VAL A 44 -9.44 2.76 -24.84
N SER A 45 -10.75 2.88 -24.58
CA SER A 45 -11.78 2.88 -25.64
C SER A 45 -11.59 3.97 -26.71
N PRO A 46 -11.11 5.21 -26.44
CA PRO A 46 -10.87 6.17 -27.51
C PRO A 46 -9.80 5.69 -28.49
N PHE A 47 -8.79 4.97 -28.01
CA PHE A 47 -7.76 4.38 -28.86
C PHE A 47 -8.30 3.17 -29.61
N VAL A 48 -9.06 2.29 -28.95
CA VAL A 48 -9.67 1.10 -29.58
C VAL A 48 -10.61 1.52 -30.72
N ASN A 49 -11.47 2.50 -30.46
CA ASN A 49 -12.41 3.05 -31.45
C ASN A 49 -11.67 3.75 -32.60
N PHE A 50 -10.53 4.40 -32.34
CA PHE A 50 -9.69 5.00 -33.38
C PHE A 50 -9.17 3.95 -34.39
N TRP A 51 -8.93 2.71 -33.96
CA TRP A 51 -8.54 1.60 -34.84
C TRP A 51 -9.73 0.85 -35.45
N GLY A 52 -10.96 1.34 -35.27
CA GLY A 52 -12.18 0.71 -35.79
C GLY A 52 -12.54 -0.61 -35.13
N MET A 53 -11.98 -0.90 -33.94
CA MET A 53 -12.31 -2.08 -33.15
C MET A 53 -13.42 -1.75 -32.15
N THR A 54 -14.25 -2.72 -31.80
CA THR A 54 -15.15 -2.59 -30.65
C THR A 54 -14.39 -2.89 -29.35
N TRP A 55 -14.91 -2.42 -28.21
CA TRP A 55 -14.36 -2.79 -26.90
C TRP A 55 -14.35 -4.31 -26.69
N GLN A 56 -15.39 -5.01 -27.16
CA GLN A 56 -15.48 -6.47 -27.06
C GLN A 56 -14.35 -7.16 -27.86
N ASP A 57 -14.06 -6.68 -29.07
CA ASP A 57 -12.96 -7.22 -29.88
C ASP A 57 -11.61 -7.01 -29.20
N TYR A 58 -11.40 -5.83 -28.61
CA TYR A 58 -10.20 -5.53 -27.84
C TYR A 58 -10.08 -6.42 -26.60
N ALA A 59 -11.12 -6.54 -25.79
CA ALA A 59 -11.14 -7.37 -24.58
C ALA A 59 -10.80 -8.84 -24.87
N ASN A 60 -11.25 -9.36 -26.02
CA ASN A 60 -10.98 -10.72 -26.45
C ASN A 60 -9.48 -10.99 -26.75
N VAL A 61 -8.70 -9.96 -27.13
CA VAL A 61 -7.27 -10.11 -27.49
C VAL A 61 -6.31 -9.50 -26.48
N SER A 62 -6.75 -8.47 -25.75
CA SER A 62 -5.92 -7.68 -24.84
C SER A 62 -5.37 -8.53 -23.69
N ASP A 63 -6.13 -9.53 -23.26
CA ASP A 63 -5.79 -10.35 -22.10
C ASP A 63 -4.57 -11.26 -22.36
N TYR A 64 -4.46 -11.79 -23.58
CA TYR A 64 -3.29 -12.53 -24.02
C TYR A 64 -2.06 -11.63 -24.16
N LEU A 65 -2.24 -10.44 -24.75
CA LEU A 65 -1.16 -9.46 -24.93
C LEU A 65 -0.65 -8.91 -23.59
N ALA A 66 -1.55 -8.64 -22.65
CA ALA A 66 -1.23 -8.22 -21.29
C ALA A 66 -0.33 -9.25 -20.61
N ARG A 67 -0.70 -10.54 -20.66
CA ARG A 67 0.11 -11.62 -20.07
C ARG A 67 1.50 -11.74 -20.71
N ILE A 68 1.61 -11.57 -22.04
CA ILE A 68 2.92 -11.56 -22.71
C ILE A 68 3.76 -10.40 -22.21
N LEU A 69 3.18 -9.19 -22.15
CA LEU A 69 3.86 -8.00 -21.69
C LEU A 69 4.34 -8.15 -20.24
N GLU A 70 3.45 -8.60 -19.35
CA GLU A 70 3.74 -8.86 -17.94
C GLU A 70 4.92 -9.82 -17.78
N LYS A 71 4.88 -10.96 -18.48
CA LYS A 71 5.96 -11.95 -18.42
C LYS A 71 7.27 -11.42 -18.98
N THR A 72 7.21 -10.63 -20.06
CA THR A 72 8.40 -10.02 -20.66
C THR A 72 9.03 -9.00 -19.70
N VAL A 73 8.23 -8.17 -19.05
CA VAL A 73 8.68 -7.24 -18.00
C VAL A 73 9.24 -8.03 -16.82
N GLY A 74 8.60 -9.11 -16.39
CA GLY A 74 9.08 -9.97 -15.31
C GLY A 74 10.46 -10.57 -15.59
N LEU A 75 10.67 -11.15 -16.77
CA LEU A 75 11.98 -11.66 -17.21
C LEU A 75 13.04 -10.56 -17.27
N TYR A 76 12.66 -9.36 -17.73
CA TYR A 76 13.55 -8.22 -17.79
C TYR A 76 14.05 -7.79 -16.40
N PHE A 77 13.17 -7.78 -15.40
CA PHE A 77 13.51 -7.51 -14.00
C PHE A 77 14.46 -8.57 -13.43
N ILE A 78 14.21 -9.86 -13.66
CA ILE A 78 15.09 -10.95 -13.21
C ILE A 78 16.47 -10.86 -13.85
N PHE A 79 16.54 -10.61 -15.16
CA PHE A 79 17.80 -10.38 -15.86
C PHE A 79 18.60 -9.24 -15.22
N ALA A 80 17.94 -8.11 -14.94
CA ALA A 80 18.59 -6.96 -14.31
C ALA A 80 19.01 -7.22 -12.85
N ALA A 81 18.29 -8.07 -12.12
CA ALA A 81 18.69 -8.53 -10.79
C ALA A 81 20.05 -9.24 -10.83
N GLY A 82 20.24 -10.17 -11.78
CA GLY A 82 21.55 -10.80 -12.02
C GLY A 82 22.61 -9.79 -12.42
N LEU A 83 22.26 -8.83 -13.28
CA LEU A 83 23.16 -7.78 -13.76
C LEU A 83 23.74 -6.91 -12.62
N CYS A 84 23.01 -6.72 -11.51
CA CYS A 84 23.49 -5.97 -10.34
C CYS A 84 24.86 -6.47 -9.85
N PHE A 85 25.09 -7.80 -9.85
CA PHE A 85 26.33 -8.38 -9.36
C PHE A 85 27.50 -8.17 -10.32
N TYR A 86 27.24 -8.20 -11.63
CA TYR A 86 28.25 -7.97 -12.66
C TYR A 86 28.70 -6.51 -12.78
N MET A 87 27.88 -5.56 -12.35
CA MET A 87 28.22 -4.14 -12.43
C MET A 87 29.35 -3.78 -11.45
N LYS A 88 30.43 -3.18 -11.98
CA LYS A 88 31.55 -2.69 -11.17
C LYS A 88 31.38 -1.21 -10.87
N ALA A 89 31.56 -0.82 -9.61
CA ALA A 89 31.47 0.57 -9.20
C ALA A 89 32.52 1.41 -9.93
N GLY A 90 32.08 2.52 -10.54
CA GLY A 90 32.90 3.40 -11.36
C GLY A 90 33.14 2.94 -12.80
N ALA A 91 32.75 1.71 -13.15
CA ALA A 91 32.93 1.15 -14.49
C ALA A 91 31.61 0.62 -15.07
N VAL A 92 30.50 1.32 -14.78
CA VAL A 92 29.18 0.96 -15.33
C VAL A 92 29.11 1.35 -16.80
N SER A 93 28.91 0.36 -17.67
CA SER A 93 28.82 0.55 -19.12
C SER A 93 27.57 1.33 -19.52
N LEU A 94 27.55 1.90 -20.73
CA LEU A 94 26.38 2.63 -21.22
C LEU A 94 25.14 1.74 -21.36
N TRP A 95 25.30 0.49 -21.79
CA TRP A 95 24.18 -0.45 -21.93
C TRP A 95 23.60 -0.83 -20.56
N GLN A 96 24.44 -1.03 -19.54
CA GLN A 96 24.01 -1.28 -18.16
C GLN A 96 23.20 -0.09 -17.62
N LYS A 97 23.66 1.14 -17.89
CA LYS A 97 22.90 2.35 -17.55
C LYS A 97 21.53 2.34 -18.23
N ARG A 98 21.46 2.10 -19.54
CA ARG A 98 20.19 2.06 -20.29
C ARG A 98 19.22 1.04 -19.70
N VAL A 99 19.71 -0.14 -19.32
CA VAL A 99 18.88 -1.17 -18.68
C VAL A 99 18.18 -0.63 -17.42
N PHE A 100 18.93 0.00 -16.53
CA PHE A 100 18.37 0.54 -15.29
C PHE A 100 17.51 1.80 -15.48
N HIS A 101 17.72 2.59 -16.54
CA HIS A 101 16.79 3.69 -16.87
C HIS A 101 15.44 3.15 -17.36
N VAL A 102 15.45 2.08 -18.17
CA VAL A 102 14.21 1.40 -18.59
C VAL A 102 13.51 0.76 -17.39
N LEU A 103 14.24 0.16 -16.45
CA LEU A 103 13.66 -0.30 -15.17
C LEU A 103 13.04 0.84 -14.37
N ALA A 104 13.71 1.99 -14.29
CA ALA A 104 13.15 3.16 -13.61
C ALA A 104 11.83 3.61 -14.24
N TYR A 105 11.72 3.56 -15.56
CA TYR A 105 10.47 3.83 -16.26
C TYR A 105 9.37 2.82 -15.88
N PHE A 106 9.66 1.51 -15.95
CA PHE A 106 8.68 0.47 -15.60
C PHE A 106 8.25 0.53 -14.13
N THR A 107 9.17 0.82 -13.22
CA THR A 107 8.84 0.94 -11.79
C THR A 107 8.09 2.24 -11.48
N ALA A 108 8.38 3.36 -12.16
CA ALA A 108 7.56 4.57 -12.08
C ALA A 108 6.15 4.35 -12.64
N LEU A 109 6.03 3.65 -13.76
CA LEU A 109 4.75 3.23 -14.31
C LEU A 109 4.00 2.33 -13.31
N HIS A 110 4.67 1.39 -12.66
CA HIS A 110 4.07 0.56 -11.61
C HIS A 110 3.49 1.38 -10.45
N ILE A 111 4.20 2.43 -9.98
CA ILE A 111 3.67 3.36 -8.96
C ILE A 111 2.39 4.02 -9.46
N LEU A 112 2.41 4.55 -10.68
CA LEU A 112 1.26 5.22 -11.27
C LEU A 112 0.06 4.28 -11.36
N LEU A 113 0.28 3.03 -11.80
CA LEU A 113 -0.78 2.03 -11.91
C LEU A 113 -1.35 1.66 -10.54
N LYS A 114 -0.50 1.53 -9.51
CA LYS A 114 -0.95 1.31 -8.13
C LYS A 114 -1.77 2.47 -7.60
N TYR A 115 -1.35 3.71 -7.89
CA TYR A 115 -2.09 4.91 -7.53
C TYR A 115 -3.47 4.96 -8.22
N LEU A 116 -3.55 4.62 -9.50
CA LEU A 116 -4.81 4.57 -10.24
C LEU A 116 -5.73 3.45 -9.75
N ALA A 117 -5.17 2.29 -9.37
CA ALA A 117 -5.95 1.14 -8.89
C ALA A 117 -6.52 1.32 -7.48
N LEU A 118 -6.00 2.25 -6.70
CA LEU A 118 -6.35 2.47 -5.29
C LEU A 118 -6.91 3.88 -5.09
N ASP A 119 -7.87 4.24 -5.94
CA ASP A 119 -8.66 5.47 -5.86
C ASP A 119 -7.84 6.77 -5.68
N GLN A 120 -6.63 6.81 -6.26
CA GLN A 120 -5.79 8.00 -6.28
C GLN A 120 -5.33 8.49 -4.89
N GLU A 121 -5.10 7.55 -3.97
CA GLU A 121 -4.62 7.89 -2.63
C GLU A 121 -3.14 8.30 -2.62
N ILE A 122 -2.89 9.58 -2.34
CA ILE A 122 -1.54 10.17 -2.29
C ILE A 122 -0.55 9.38 -1.40
N PRO A 123 -0.92 8.87 -0.22
CA PRO A 123 0.03 8.15 0.62
C PRO A 123 0.61 6.89 -0.04
N ILE A 124 -0.11 6.23 -0.95
CA ILE A 124 0.40 5.07 -1.73
C ILE A 124 1.52 5.55 -2.64
N MET A 125 1.31 6.65 -3.36
CA MET A 125 2.33 7.18 -4.26
C MET A 125 3.62 7.53 -3.49
N LEU A 126 3.48 8.13 -2.31
CA LEU A 126 4.60 8.45 -1.43
C LEU A 126 5.32 7.20 -0.92
N GLU A 127 4.60 6.18 -0.45
CA GLU A 127 5.17 4.90 -0.01
C GLU A 127 6.02 4.25 -1.11
N TYR A 128 5.47 4.15 -2.33
CA TYR A 128 6.15 3.43 -3.40
C TYR A 128 7.25 4.26 -4.10
N VAL A 129 7.36 5.57 -3.84
CA VAL A 129 8.34 6.43 -4.52
C VAL A 129 9.78 5.93 -4.32
N LEU A 130 10.11 5.43 -3.12
CA LEU A 130 11.45 4.90 -2.85
C LEU A 130 11.73 3.65 -3.70
N GLN A 131 10.76 2.74 -3.85
CA GLN A 131 10.89 1.56 -4.71
C GLN A 131 11.06 1.96 -6.18
N GLY A 132 10.28 2.92 -6.67
CA GLY A 132 10.34 3.34 -8.08
C GLY A 132 11.63 4.04 -8.46
N PHE A 133 12.17 4.87 -7.58
CA PHE A 133 13.43 5.57 -7.84
C PHE A 133 14.67 4.76 -7.43
N SER A 134 14.50 3.61 -6.78
CA SER A 134 15.61 2.76 -6.34
C SER A 134 16.56 2.35 -7.48
N PRO A 135 16.12 1.99 -8.72
CA PRO A 135 17.05 1.65 -9.80
C PRO A 135 17.96 2.82 -10.20
N LEU A 136 17.43 4.05 -10.18
CA LEU A 136 18.21 5.27 -10.46
C LEU A 136 19.16 5.59 -9.32
N LEU A 137 18.72 5.45 -8.06
CA LEU A 137 19.60 5.60 -6.90
C LEU A 137 20.76 4.60 -6.98
N PHE A 138 20.49 3.34 -7.28
CA PHE A 138 21.52 2.31 -7.45
C PHE A 138 22.55 2.69 -8.52
N LEU A 139 22.11 3.14 -9.70
CA LEU A 139 23.02 3.68 -10.71
C LEU A 139 23.83 4.88 -10.19
N ALA A 140 23.18 5.79 -9.48
CA ALA A 140 23.82 6.99 -8.94
C ALA A 140 24.90 6.64 -7.91
N PHE A 141 24.68 5.61 -7.08
CA PHE A 141 25.66 5.12 -6.11
C PHE A 141 26.80 4.32 -6.76
N LEU A 142 26.56 3.63 -7.87
CA LEU A 142 27.64 2.94 -8.61
C LEU A 142 28.48 3.89 -9.48
N HIS A 143 28.05 5.12 -9.69
CA HIS A 143 28.78 6.10 -10.48
C HIS A 143 29.91 6.75 -9.66
N LYS A 144 31.17 6.40 -9.93
CA LYS A 144 32.33 7.15 -9.42
C LYS A 144 32.43 8.51 -10.10
N LYS A 145 32.87 9.52 -9.36
CA LYS A 145 33.26 10.82 -9.93
C LYS A 145 34.45 10.60 -10.87
N THR A 146 34.39 11.15 -12.07
CA THR A 146 35.46 11.13 -13.06
C THR A 146 36.69 11.86 -12.49
N ALA A 147 37.86 11.26 -12.73
CA ALA A 147 39.19 11.71 -12.31
C ALA A 147 39.39 13.23 -12.44
N GLY A 148 39.74 13.84 -11.31
CA GLY A 148 40.07 15.27 -11.18
C GLY A 148 40.58 15.59 -9.78
N GLU A 149 40.16 14.81 -8.78
CA GLU A 149 40.72 14.80 -7.42
C GLU A 149 41.51 13.48 -7.25
N ALA A 150 42.81 13.59 -6.99
CA ALA A 150 43.79 12.51 -7.10
C ALA A 150 43.64 11.34 -6.10
N THR A 151 42.58 11.29 -5.29
CA THR A 151 42.45 10.32 -4.18
C THR A 151 41.63 9.07 -4.49
N GLY A 152 40.84 9.04 -5.58
CA GLY A 152 40.15 7.81 -6.02
C GLY A 152 39.07 7.27 -5.05
N GLU A 153 38.71 8.06 -4.04
CA GLU A 153 37.75 7.74 -2.97
C GLU A 153 36.30 7.71 -3.46
N PHE A 154 35.47 6.90 -2.80
CA PHE A 154 34.04 6.82 -3.07
C PHE A 154 33.29 8.03 -2.47
N TYR A 155 33.20 9.12 -3.23
CA TYR A 155 32.47 10.32 -2.79
C TYR A 155 31.08 10.45 -3.42
N LEU A 156 30.04 10.48 -2.57
CA LEU A 156 28.72 10.95 -2.98
C LEU A 156 28.62 12.47 -2.93
N SER A 157 28.23 13.05 -4.05
CA SER A 157 27.78 14.43 -4.13
C SER A 157 26.58 14.70 -3.21
N HIS A 158 26.55 15.87 -2.56
CA HIS A 158 25.48 16.28 -1.66
C HIS A 158 24.07 16.15 -2.24
N TYR A 159 23.87 16.40 -3.54
CA TYR A 159 22.55 16.26 -4.18
C TYR A 159 22.02 14.83 -4.17
N LYS A 160 22.88 13.81 -4.33
CA LYS A 160 22.49 12.39 -4.29
C LYS A 160 22.06 11.99 -2.88
N ILE A 161 22.80 12.44 -1.87
CA ILE A 161 22.48 12.20 -0.47
C ILE A 161 21.13 12.85 -0.13
N SER A 162 20.93 14.12 -0.49
CA SER A 162 19.66 14.82 -0.26
C SER A 162 18.48 14.19 -1.01
N ALA A 163 18.67 13.75 -2.26
CA ALA A 163 17.65 13.03 -3.01
C ALA A 163 17.29 11.70 -2.34
N THR A 164 18.28 10.96 -1.83
CA THR A 164 18.06 9.71 -1.10
C THR A 164 17.27 9.96 0.18
N ARG A 165 17.64 10.98 0.97
CA ARG A 165 16.88 11.41 2.16
C ARG A 165 15.43 11.74 1.82
N LEU A 166 15.22 12.48 0.73
CA LEU A 166 13.88 12.86 0.29
C LEU A 166 13.03 11.64 -0.07
N LEU A 167 13.58 10.68 -0.80
CA LEU A 167 12.86 9.46 -1.18
C LEU A 167 12.56 8.56 0.03
N ILE A 168 13.51 8.43 0.96
CA ILE A 168 13.29 7.72 2.23
C ILE A 168 12.21 8.43 3.05
N SER A 169 12.34 9.75 3.24
CA SER A 169 11.38 10.58 3.96
C SER A 169 9.97 10.43 3.37
N ALA A 170 9.82 10.55 2.05
CA ALA A 170 8.55 10.38 1.37
C ALA A 170 7.95 8.99 1.60
N CYS A 171 8.76 7.93 1.51
CA CYS A 171 8.31 6.56 1.77
C CYS A 171 7.74 6.40 3.19
N PHE A 172 8.47 6.85 4.22
CA PHE A 172 8.05 6.72 5.61
C PHE A 172 6.91 7.67 5.98
N ILE A 173 6.85 8.86 5.39
CA ILE A 173 5.67 9.74 5.52
C ILE A 173 4.45 9.08 4.88
N GLY A 174 4.56 8.56 3.66
CA GLY A 174 3.46 7.86 2.98
C GLY A 174 2.94 6.66 3.79
N HIS A 175 3.87 5.82 4.26
CA HIS A 175 3.55 4.69 5.12
C HIS A 175 2.93 5.12 6.45
N GLY A 176 3.52 6.12 7.10
CA GLY A 176 3.07 6.66 8.37
C GLY A 176 1.68 7.30 8.28
N LEU A 177 1.34 7.94 7.17
CA LEU A 177 0.00 8.48 6.93
C LEU A 177 -1.06 7.37 6.88
N TYR A 178 -0.79 6.24 6.22
CA TYR A 178 -1.69 5.07 6.26
C TYR A 178 -1.83 4.48 7.65
N ALA A 179 -0.73 4.34 8.36
CA ALA A 179 -0.74 3.79 9.71
C ALA A 179 -1.47 4.74 10.69
N ALA A 180 -1.31 6.05 10.51
CA ALA A 180 -1.95 7.10 11.32
C ALA A 180 -3.45 7.28 11.02
N GLY A 181 -3.94 6.75 9.90
CA GLY A 181 -5.35 6.74 9.56
C GLY A 181 -5.79 7.70 8.46
N TRP A 182 -4.88 8.18 7.59
CA TRP A 182 -5.22 9.06 6.47
C TRP A 182 -5.02 8.36 5.11
N PRO A 183 -6.06 8.30 4.24
CA PRO A 183 -7.46 8.70 4.49
C PRO A 183 -8.21 7.78 5.46
N TYR A 184 -7.74 6.55 5.62
CA TYR A 184 -8.23 5.58 6.60
C TYR A 184 -7.07 4.71 7.07
N GLN A 185 -7.21 4.12 8.25
CA GLN A 185 -6.18 3.23 8.78
C GLN A 185 -6.21 1.91 8.04
N SER A 186 -5.05 1.44 7.59
CA SER A 186 -4.96 0.16 6.88
C SER A 186 -5.34 -1.00 7.81
N VAL A 187 -6.51 -1.59 7.58
CA VAL A 187 -6.97 -2.80 8.29
C VAL A 187 -5.95 -3.93 8.14
N LYS A 188 -5.23 -3.99 7.01
CA LYS A 188 -4.16 -4.98 6.78
C LYS A 188 -3.04 -4.83 7.81
N PHE A 189 -2.57 -3.61 8.10
CA PHE A 189 -1.52 -3.38 9.10
C PHE A 189 -1.98 -3.74 10.51
N VAL A 190 -3.20 -3.35 10.87
CA VAL A 190 -3.79 -3.67 12.18
C VAL A 190 -3.94 -5.18 12.36
N ARG A 191 -4.48 -5.89 11.35
CA ARG A 191 -4.63 -7.36 11.39
C ARG A 191 -3.28 -8.07 11.42
N MET A 192 -2.28 -7.60 10.67
CA MET A 192 -0.95 -8.20 10.73
C MET A 192 -0.35 -8.09 12.14
N LEU A 193 -0.50 -6.95 12.80
CA LEU A 193 -0.01 -6.76 14.17
C LEU A 193 -0.83 -7.58 15.19
N SER A 194 -2.16 -7.48 15.13
CA SER A 194 -3.08 -8.23 16.00
C SER A 194 -2.88 -9.73 15.89
N GLY A 195 -2.80 -10.28 14.68
CA GLY A 195 -2.55 -11.70 14.44
C GLY A 195 -1.16 -12.14 14.89
N THR A 196 -0.11 -11.34 14.63
CA THR A 196 1.26 -11.70 14.99
C THR A 196 1.50 -11.74 16.50
N PHE A 197 0.91 -10.80 17.24
CA PHE A 197 1.12 -10.67 18.68
C PHE A 197 -0.04 -11.19 19.53
N PHE A 198 -1.10 -11.72 18.91
CA PHE A 198 -2.32 -12.18 19.58
C PHE A 198 -2.93 -11.11 20.51
N ILE A 199 -2.91 -9.85 20.07
CA ILE A 199 -3.47 -8.72 20.80
C ILE A 199 -4.79 -8.27 20.19
N ASP A 200 -5.64 -7.63 21.00
CA ASP A 200 -6.93 -7.10 20.57
C ASP A 200 -6.78 -6.12 19.41
N PHE A 201 -7.79 -6.11 18.52
CA PHE A 201 -7.77 -5.29 17.31
C PHE A 201 -7.70 -3.79 17.64
N GLU A 202 -8.43 -3.30 18.65
CA GLU A 202 -8.36 -1.88 19.04
C GLU A 202 -6.98 -1.50 19.57
N LEU A 203 -6.34 -2.38 20.37
CA LEU A 203 -4.99 -2.15 20.87
C LEU A 203 -3.98 -2.15 19.71
N ALA A 204 -4.09 -3.09 18.78
CA ALA A 204 -3.26 -3.12 17.58
C ALA A 204 -3.45 -1.85 16.73
N ALA A 205 -4.68 -1.37 16.57
CA ALA A 205 -4.99 -0.15 15.84
C ALA A 205 -4.32 1.07 16.48
N ALA A 206 -4.41 1.21 17.81
CA ALA A 206 -3.76 2.28 18.55
C ALA A 206 -2.22 2.23 18.42
N ILE A 207 -1.62 1.03 18.48
CA ILE A 207 -0.17 0.85 18.31
C ILE A 207 0.26 1.22 16.89
N VAL A 208 -0.43 0.72 15.86
CA VAL A 208 -0.15 1.05 14.46
C VAL A 208 -0.26 2.56 14.22
N GLN A 209 -1.26 3.21 14.80
CA GLN A 209 -1.42 4.66 14.72
C GLN A 209 -0.23 5.40 15.36
N GLY A 210 0.19 4.97 16.54
CA GLY A 210 1.36 5.52 17.23
C GLY A 210 2.65 5.39 16.42
N ILE A 211 2.90 4.21 15.84
CA ILE A 211 4.05 3.98 14.94
C ILE A 211 3.95 4.89 13.71
N GLY A 212 2.77 5.03 13.11
CA GLY A 212 2.57 5.90 11.96
C GLY A 212 2.91 7.36 12.22
N ILE A 213 2.55 7.88 13.39
CA ILE A 213 2.92 9.24 13.83
C ILE A 213 4.44 9.37 13.97
N ILE A 214 5.10 8.36 14.56
CA ILE A 214 6.56 8.34 14.68
C ILE A 214 7.23 8.34 13.30
N ASP A 215 6.76 7.53 12.36
CA ASP A 215 7.30 7.48 10.99
C ASP A 215 7.19 8.83 10.27
N ILE A 216 6.06 9.54 10.43
CA ILE A 216 5.89 10.89 9.88
C ILE A 216 6.89 11.86 10.51
N MET A 217 7.00 11.85 11.85
CA MET A 217 7.93 12.74 12.57
C MET A 217 9.38 12.50 12.14
N LEU A 218 9.81 11.24 12.13
CA LEU A 218 11.16 10.84 11.71
C LEU A 218 11.40 11.14 10.24
N GLY A 219 10.39 10.95 9.38
CA GLY A 219 10.41 11.37 7.99
C GLY A 219 10.74 12.85 7.81
N ILE A 220 10.27 13.72 8.70
CA ILE A 220 10.54 15.16 8.67
C ILE A 220 11.90 15.49 9.31
N ILE A 221 12.22 14.91 10.47
CA ILE A 221 13.45 15.26 11.19
C ILE A 221 14.72 14.62 10.63
N VAL A 222 14.63 13.66 9.70
CA VAL A 222 15.80 13.06 9.02
C VAL A 222 16.69 14.09 8.32
N PHE A 223 16.15 15.26 7.99
CA PHE A 223 16.91 16.39 7.41
C PHE A 223 17.71 17.19 8.45
N ILE A 224 17.49 16.94 9.75
CA ILE A 224 18.19 17.60 10.85
C ILE A 224 19.39 16.73 11.25
N LYS A 225 20.61 17.20 11.01
CA LYS A 225 21.87 16.45 11.24
C LYS A 225 21.95 15.78 12.62
N ALA A 226 21.46 16.44 13.66
CA ALA A 226 21.48 15.92 15.04
C ALA A 226 20.62 14.65 15.21
N PHE A 227 19.53 14.51 14.45
CA PHE A 227 18.60 13.40 14.53
C PHE A 227 18.69 12.44 13.34
N GLU A 228 19.50 12.78 12.33
CA GLU A 228 19.62 12.03 11.08
C GLU A 228 19.95 10.56 11.32
N GLN A 229 20.99 10.28 12.11
CA GLN A 229 21.41 8.89 12.34
C GLN A 229 20.35 8.08 13.06
N VAL A 230 19.73 8.66 14.10
CA VAL A 230 18.64 8.03 14.86
C VAL A 230 17.45 7.74 13.95
N SER A 231 17.08 8.71 13.11
CA SER A 231 15.99 8.58 12.15
C SER A 231 16.26 7.47 11.13
N LEU A 232 17.46 7.43 10.55
CA LEU A 232 17.82 6.42 9.55
C LEU A 232 17.91 5.01 10.13
N ILE A 233 18.42 4.85 11.36
CA ILE A 233 18.44 3.54 12.04
C ILE A 233 17.01 3.07 12.32
N HIS A 234 16.16 3.96 12.82
CA HIS A 234 14.76 3.63 13.10
C HIS A 234 14.03 3.23 11.80
N MET A 235 14.16 4.03 10.74
CA MET A 235 13.59 3.72 9.42
C MET A 235 14.14 2.41 8.87
N ALA A 236 15.44 2.15 9.00
CA ALA A 236 16.01 0.87 8.60
C ALA A 236 15.36 -0.30 9.35
N PHE A 237 15.32 -0.21 10.68
CA PHE A 237 14.73 -1.21 11.55
C PHE A 237 13.26 -1.49 11.20
N TRP A 238 12.42 -0.46 11.15
CA TRP A 238 11.01 -0.62 10.82
C TRP A 238 10.77 -1.02 9.37
N GLY A 239 11.61 -0.59 8.43
CA GLY A 239 11.59 -1.06 7.05
C GLY A 239 11.79 -2.58 6.95
N PHE A 240 12.68 -3.15 7.76
CA PHE A 240 12.87 -4.60 7.83
C PHE A 240 11.75 -5.32 8.58
N VAL A 241 11.34 -4.80 9.75
CA VAL A 241 10.27 -5.40 10.57
C VAL A 241 8.96 -5.45 9.81
N THR A 242 8.55 -4.34 9.19
CA THR A 242 7.32 -4.30 8.40
C THR A 242 7.39 -5.19 7.16
N ALA A 243 8.54 -5.30 6.49
CA ALA A 243 8.73 -6.27 5.42
C ALA A 243 8.55 -7.71 5.94
N GLY A 244 9.28 -8.10 6.99
CA GLY A 244 9.25 -9.45 7.57
C GLY A 244 7.89 -9.84 8.16
N SER A 245 7.14 -8.87 8.69
CA SER A 245 5.80 -9.10 9.26
C SER A 245 4.82 -9.74 8.27
N ARG A 246 5.04 -9.60 6.96
CA ARG A 246 4.20 -10.24 5.93
C ARG A 246 4.31 -11.76 5.95
N ILE A 247 5.52 -12.30 6.01
CA ILE A 247 5.71 -13.75 6.15
C ILE A 247 5.18 -14.22 7.50
N VAL A 248 5.48 -13.47 8.57
CA VAL A 248 5.04 -13.87 9.91
C VAL A 248 3.51 -13.96 9.99
N SER A 249 2.82 -12.88 9.60
CA SER A 249 1.36 -12.79 9.72
C SER A 249 0.57 -13.61 8.71
N GLN A 250 1.13 -13.88 7.52
CA GLN A 250 0.39 -14.55 6.45
C GLN A 250 0.80 -16.01 6.23
N VAL A 251 1.94 -16.45 6.78
CA VAL A 251 2.47 -17.81 6.60
C VAL A 251 2.68 -18.48 7.94
N ILE A 252 3.47 -17.88 8.84
CA ILE A 252 3.92 -18.54 10.08
C ILE A 252 2.77 -18.65 11.08
N VAL A 253 2.12 -17.53 11.41
CA VAL A 253 1.03 -17.46 12.40
C VAL A 253 -0.18 -18.32 11.99
N PRO A 254 -0.71 -18.22 10.76
CA PRO A 254 -1.80 -19.09 10.33
C PRO A 254 -1.34 -20.52 9.97
N ASN A 255 -0.03 -20.80 10.02
CA ASN A 255 0.58 -22.05 9.57
C ASN A 255 0.24 -22.42 8.10
N ASP A 256 0.08 -21.41 7.24
CA ASP A 256 -0.28 -21.57 5.84
C ASP A 256 0.96 -21.50 4.93
N TRP A 257 1.65 -22.63 4.85
CA TRP A 257 2.84 -22.77 4.01
C TRP A 257 2.53 -22.75 2.51
N SER A 258 1.27 -22.85 2.07
CA SER A 258 0.96 -22.87 0.64
C SER A 258 1.29 -21.52 -0.04
N HIS A 259 1.13 -20.41 0.69
CA HIS A 259 1.38 -19.05 0.22
C HIS A 259 2.78 -18.52 0.51
N TRP A 260 3.71 -19.38 0.99
CA TRP A 260 5.06 -18.96 1.39
C TRP A 260 5.79 -18.21 0.27
N HIS A 261 5.66 -18.68 -0.97
CA HIS A 261 6.34 -18.13 -2.13
C HIS A 261 5.87 -16.69 -2.44
N LEU A 262 4.56 -16.44 -2.45
CA LEU A 262 3.98 -15.10 -2.64
C LEU A 262 4.49 -14.12 -1.58
N TRP A 263 4.32 -14.49 -0.31
CA TRP A 263 4.66 -13.59 0.79
C TRP A 263 6.17 -13.40 0.98
N SER A 264 6.99 -14.39 0.58
CA SER A 264 8.45 -14.25 0.54
C SER A 264 8.90 -13.26 -0.52
N LEU A 265 8.27 -13.28 -1.70
CA LEU A 265 8.54 -12.33 -2.78
C LEU A 265 8.06 -10.92 -2.38
N GLU A 266 6.85 -10.79 -1.85
CA GLU A 266 6.31 -9.51 -1.35
C GLU A 266 7.16 -8.89 -0.23
N THR A 267 7.70 -9.74 0.66
CA THR A 267 8.65 -9.32 1.71
C THR A 267 9.94 -8.83 1.08
N SER A 268 10.51 -9.60 0.15
CA SER A 268 11.78 -9.29 -0.50
C SER A 268 11.74 -8.01 -1.32
N VAL A 269 10.62 -7.73 -2.00
CA VAL A 269 10.39 -6.45 -2.69
C VAL A 269 10.50 -5.26 -1.72
N ARG A 270 9.98 -5.41 -0.50
CA ARG A 270 9.93 -4.31 0.49
C ARG A 270 11.18 -4.18 1.33
N LEU A 271 12.11 -5.14 1.28
CA LEU A 271 13.41 -5.02 1.95
C LEU A 271 14.15 -3.74 1.56
N ILE A 272 13.91 -3.20 0.36
CA ILE A 272 14.53 -1.94 -0.07
C ILE A 272 14.17 -0.74 0.84
N HIS A 273 13.01 -0.78 1.52
CA HIS A 273 12.61 0.22 2.51
C HIS A 273 13.52 0.20 3.75
N GLY A 274 14.08 -0.96 4.12
CA GLY A 274 15.07 -1.08 5.20
C GLY A 274 16.51 -0.91 4.71
N VAL A 275 16.83 -1.45 3.54
CA VAL A 275 18.20 -1.46 2.99
C VAL A 275 18.69 -0.06 2.62
N LEU A 276 17.87 0.80 2.00
CA LEU A 276 18.32 2.13 1.59
C LEU A 276 18.60 3.08 2.78
N PRO A 277 17.75 3.15 3.83
CA PRO A 277 18.10 3.87 5.06
C PRO A 277 19.33 3.32 5.76
N LEU A 278 19.46 1.99 5.84
CA LEU A 278 20.65 1.37 6.44
C LEU A 278 21.92 1.71 5.66
N PHE A 279 21.87 1.61 4.33
CA PHE A 279 22.97 1.99 3.46
C PHE A 279 23.37 3.45 3.69
N LEU A 280 22.38 4.37 3.70
CA LEU A 280 22.64 5.79 3.88
C LEU A 280 23.24 6.09 5.26
N PHE A 281 22.74 5.45 6.32
CA PHE A 281 23.28 5.55 7.67
C PHE A 281 24.76 5.14 7.72
N LEU A 282 25.08 3.94 7.20
CA LEU A 282 26.45 3.42 7.21
C LEU A 282 27.39 4.28 6.35
N TYR A 283 26.92 4.75 5.19
CA TYR A 283 27.67 5.67 4.34
C TYR A 283 28.02 6.96 5.07
N LEU A 284 27.04 7.60 5.73
CA LEU A 284 27.25 8.86 6.44
C LEU A 284 28.13 8.70 7.68
N ARG A 285 28.01 7.57 8.40
CA ARG A 285 28.85 7.26 9.55
C ARG A 285 30.33 7.16 9.15
N ASN A 286 30.62 6.41 8.09
CA ASN A 286 32.00 6.27 7.58
C ASN A 286 32.60 7.62 7.16
N GLN A 287 31.78 8.55 6.66
CA GLN A 287 32.22 9.90 6.28
C GLN A 287 32.42 10.84 7.47
N GLN A 288 31.77 10.61 8.60
CA GLN A 288 31.93 11.43 9.80
C GLN A 288 33.19 11.07 10.59
N GLU A 289 33.58 9.79 10.62
CA GLU A 289 34.86 9.33 11.19
C GLU A 289 36.07 9.98 10.47
N GLU A 290 35.89 10.43 9.22
CA GLU A 290 36.91 11.16 8.44
C GLU A 290 36.87 12.70 8.62
N LYS A 291 35.80 13.26 9.21
CA LYS A 291 35.51 14.72 9.23
C LYS A 291 35.07 15.24 10.61
N GLU A 292 35.82 14.95 11.67
CA GLU A 292 35.70 15.70 12.94
C GLU A 292 36.19 17.15 12.80
N SER A 293 35.46 17.97 12.02
CA SER A 293 35.23 19.41 12.20
C SER A 293 34.24 19.86 11.11
N PHE A 294 32.93 19.71 11.31
CA PHE A 294 31.95 20.25 10.36
C PHE A 294 30.89 21.09 11.07
N ASP A 295 30.99 22.39 10.86
CA ASP A 295 30.11 23.41 11.44
C ASP A 295 28.73 23.41 10.76
N PHE A 296 27.68 23.33 11.57
CA PHE A 296 26.31 22.95 11.17
C PHE A 296 25.51 24.14 10.60
N ILE A 297 25.84 25.36 11.01
CA ILE A 297 25.04 26.56 10.78
C ILE A 297 25.00 27.02 9.30
N PRO A 298 26.09 26.94 8.51
CA PRO A 298 26.06 27.42 7.12
C PRO A 298 25.21 26.55 6.18
N CYS A 299 25.22 25.23 6.37
CA CYS A 299 24.52 24.28 5.49
C CYS A 299 22.99 24.36 5.66
N LEU A 300 22.53 24.61 6.89
CA LEU A 300 21.11 24.79 7.20
C LEU A 300 20.55 26.02 6.47
N LYS A 301 21.27 27.16 6.55
CA LYS A 301 20.89 28.40 5.85
C LYS A 301 20.79 28.22 4.34
N GLN A 302 21.66 27.41 3.74
CA GLN A 302 21.64 27.18 2.29
C GLN A 302 20.51 26.25 1.86
N SER A 303 20.19 25.23 2.67
CA SER A 303 19.08 24.30 2.39
C SER A 303 17.72 25.01 2.47
N PHE A 304 17.51 25.87 3.48
CA PHE A 304 16.30 26.70 3.59
C PHE A 304 16.12 27.69 2.42
N LYS A 305 17.21 28.07 1.74
CA LYS A 305 17.16 28.98 0.58
C LYS A 305 16.73 28.28 -0.71
N ILE A 306 17.01 26.98 -0.86
CA ILE A 306 16.74 26.20 -2.08
C ILE A 306 15.37 25.50 -2.00
N LEU A 307 14.94 25.14 -0.78
CA LEU A 307 13.70 24.42 -0.50
C LEU A 307 12.44 25.04 -1.13
N PRO A 308 12.22 26.37 -1.12
CA PRO A 308 11.04 26.97 -1.75
C PRO A 308 11.02 26.77 -3.27
N SER A 309 12.17 26.87 -3.94
CA SER A 309 12.26 26.68 -5.39
C SER A 309 12.06 25.22 -5.81
N PHE A 310 12.49 24.28 -4.96
CA PHE A 310 12.33 22.85 -5.21
C PHE A 310 10.86 22.45 -4.98
N ILE A 311 10.26 22.87 -3.87
CA ILE A 311 8.83 22.65 -3.60
C ILE A 311 7.98 23.27 -4.71
N ALA A 312 8.28 24.49 -5.17
CA ALA A 312 7.55 25.13 -6.27
C ALA A 312 7.66 24.33 -7.58
N LYS A 313 8.85 23.86 -7.96
CA LYS A 313 9.04 23.07 -9.20
C LYS A 313 8.35 21.71 -9.14
N THR A 314 8.41 21.04 -7.99
CA THR A 314 7.76 19.74 -7.80
C THR A 314 6.24 19.89 -7.69
N ALA A 315 5.75 20.93 -7.02
CA ALA A 315 4.32 21.26 -6.98
C ALA A 315 3.78 21.61 -8.37
N VAL A 316 4.52 22.37 -9.19
CA VAL A 316 4.16 22.62 -10.59
C VAL A 316 4.11 21.32 -11.38
N LEU A 317 5.10 20.42 -11.25
CA LEU A 317 5.08 19.14 -11.95
C LEU A 317 3.86 18.29 -11.56
N ILE A 318 3.54 18.22 -10.27
CA ILE A 318 2.37 17.50 -9.74
C ILE A 318 1.06 18.15 -10.19
N LEU A 319 0.97 19.48 -10.16
CA LEU A 319 -0.20 20.24 -10.59
C LEU A 319 -0.41 20.13 -12.10
N THR A 320 0.62 20.29 -12.92
CA THR A 320 0.53 20.13 -14.38
C THR A 320 0.14 18.70 -14.74
N PHE A 321 0.65 17.70 -14.01
CA PHE A 321 0.27 16.32 -14.20
C PHE A 321 -1.19 16.06 -13.78
N SER A 322 -1.61 16.53 -12.60
CA SER A 322 -2.98 16.39 -12.09
C SER A 322 -3.99 17.14 -12.99
N LEU A 323 -3.63 18.31 -13.51
CA LEU A 323 -4.43 19.08 -14.45
C LEU A 323 -4.50 18.39 -15.81
N GLY A 324 -3.40 17.79 -16.29
CA GLY A 324 -3.39 16.94 -17.48
C GLY A 324 -4.35 15.76 -17.32
N VAL A 325 -4.29 15.04 -16.21
CA VAL A 325 -5.23 13.95 -15.91
C VAL A 325 -6.67 14.47 -15.87
N LYS A 326 -6.97 15.57 -15.17
CA LYS A 326 -8.33 16.15 -15.11
C LYS A 326 -8.86 16.65 -16.46
N LEU A 327 -8.00 17.17 -17.33
CA LEU A 327 -8.39 17.61 -18.67
C LEU A 327 -8.71 16.43 -19.60
N PHE A 328 -8.06 15.29 -19.41
CA PHE A 328 -8.40 14.03 -20.10
C PHE A 328 -9.59 13.30 -19.47
N TYR A 329 -9.89 13.56 -18.19
CA TYR A 329 -10.97 12.96 -17.40
C TYR A 329 -12.04 13.99 -17.01
N ALA A 330 -12.42 14.88 -17.93
CA ALA A 330 -13.63 15.68 -17.71
C ALA A 330 -14.82 14.71 -17.62
N PRO A 331 -15.49 14.58 -16.46
CA PRO A 331 -16.65 13.71 -16.37
C PRO A 331 -17.68 14.22 -17.38
N GLN A 332 -18.15 13.35 -18.27
CA GLN A 332 -19.33 13.68 -19.07
C GLN A 332 -20.43 14.05 -18.08
N SER A 333 -20.89 15.30 -18.16
CA SER A 333 -22.01 15.77 -17.36
C SER A 333 -23.23 14.94 -17.72
N ILE A 334 -23.53 13.96 -16.88
CA ILE A 334 -24.85 13.34 -16.87
C ILE A 334 -25.79 14.43 -16.36
N GLU A 335 -26.63 14.98 -17.24
CA GLU A 335 -27.75 15.83 -16.84
C GLU A 335 -28.67 15.00 -15.94
N LEU A 336 -28.48 15.13 -14.63
CA LEU A 336 -29.44 14.67 -13.64
C LEU A 336 -30.49 15.77 -13.47
N ASN A 337 -31.61 15.60 -14.17
CA ASN A 337 -32.87 16.20 -13.75
C ASN A 337 -33.27 15.53 -12.44
N ASP A 338 -33.12 16.23 -11.32
CA ASP A 338 -34.16 16.45 -10.30
C ASP A 338 -33.56 17.00 -8.98
N GLU A 339 -34.34 17.86 -8.34
CA GLU A 339 -34.06 18.54 -7.07
C GLU A 339 -33.65 17.57 -5.94
N TYR A 340 -32.42 17.70 -5.43
CA TYR A 340 -32.08 17.22 -4.10
C TYR A 340 -31.26 18.25 -3.31
N VAL A 341 -31.82 18.62 -2.16
CA VAL A 341 -31.25 19.49 -1.13
C VAL A 341 -30.07 18.78 -0.45
N LEU A 342 -28.89 19.40 -0.48
CA LEU A 342 -27.68 18.91 0.16
C LEU A 342 -27.66 19.30 1.65
N ASN A 343 -27.47 18.31 2.53
CA ASN A 343 -27.04 18.51 3.92
C ASN A 343 -25.70 17.80 4.16
N GLU A 344 -24.88 18.38 5.03
CA GLU A 344 -23.48 18.01 5.36
C GLU A 344 -23.24 16.55 5.78
N PRO A 345 -22.03 15.99 5.61
CA PRO A 345 -21.76 14.57 5.86
C PRO A 345 -21.49 14.25 7.35
N PRO A 346 -22.07 13.17 7.92
CA PRO A 346 -21.75 12.73 9.29
C PRO A 346 -20.68 11.62 9.34
N ALA A 347 -20.09 11.46 10.53
CA ALA A 347 -19.04 10.48 10.85
C ALA A 347 -19.46 9.01 10.64
N MET A 348 -18.56 8.21 10.04
CA MET A 348 -18.75 6.81 9.64
C MET A 348 -18.29 5.80 10.71
N GLY A 349 -18.99 4.67 10.82
CA GLY A 349 -18.55 3.48 11.57
C GLY A 349 -18.40 2.29 10.61
N MET A 350 -17.34 1.48 10.81
CA MET A 350 -17.00 0.33 9.97
C MET A 350 -17.19 -0.97 10.76
N ILE A 351 -17.81 -1.99 10.17
CA ILE A 351 -17.98 -3.33 10.75
C ILE A 351 -17.35 -4.35 9.82
N SER A 352 -16.36 -5.10 10.31
CA SER A 352 -15.68 -6.18 9.60
C SER A 352 -16.28 -7.51 10.02
N VAL A 353 -16.77 -8.32 9.07
CA VAL A 353 -17.27 -9.68 9.34
C VAL A 353 -16.34 -10.71 8.71
N ASN A 354 -15.89 -11.68 9.51
CA ASN A 354 -14.96 -12.72 9.08
C ASN A 354 -15.71 -14.07 8.99
N SER A 355 -15.82 -14.66 7.81
CA SER A 355 -16.45 -15.97 7.61
C SER A 355 -15.43 -17.09 7.75
N SER A 356 -15.13 -17.48 9.00
CA SER A 356 -14.52 -18.79 9.29
C SER A 356 -15.62 -19.72 9.80
N GLY A 357 -16.43 -20.22 8.87
CA GLY A 357 -17.41 -21.27 9.15
C GLY A 357 -16.76 -22.63 9.01
N GLU A 358 -16.04 -23.09 10.03
CA GLU A 358 -15.70 -24.51 10.15
C GLU A 358 -16.53 -25.11 11.29
N SER A 359 -17.53 -25.92 10.93
CA SER A 359 -18.22 -26.77 11.90
C SER A 359 -17.36 -28.01 12.15
N TYR A 360 -16.71 -28.06 13.31
CA TYR A 360 -16.27 -29.34 13.87
C TYR A 360 -17.46 -29.98 14.60
N CYS A 361 -17.99 -31.05 14.03
CA CYS A 361 -18.76 -32.03 14.78
C CYS A 361 -17.76 -32.99 15.43
N ASP A 362 -17.69 -33.00 16.76
CA ASP A 362 -17.21 -34.17 17.49
C ASP A 362 -17.86 -34.27 18.87
N GLU A 363 -17.99 -35.52 19.30
CA GLU A 363 -18.96 -36.05 20.25
C GLU A 363 -18.69 -35.75 21.74
N THR A 364 -19.79 -35.69 22.50
CA THR A 364 -19.95 -36.07 23.92
C THR A 364 -19.06 -35.39 24.97
N PHE A 365 -19.67 -34.55 25.84
CA PHE A 365 -19.47 -34.60 27.30
C PHE A 365 -20.64 -33.91 28.04
N SER A 366 -20.83 -34.34 29.28
CA SER A 366 -22.04 -34.42 30.11
C SER A 366 -22.77 -33.13 30.52
N GLU A 367 -24.11 -33.23 30.56
CA GLU A 367 -24.97 -32.46 31.48
C GLU A 367 -24.64 -32.81 32.94
N GLN A 368 -24.36 -31.80 33.78
CA GLN A 368 -24.83 -31.65 35.17
C GLN A 368 -24.21 -30.40 35.83
N ASP A 369 -25.03 -29.36 36.02
CA ASP A 369 -25.28 -28.67 37.31
C ASP A 369 -25.83 -27.21 37.15
N PHE A 370 -27.16 -27.10 37.34
CA PHE A 370 -28.02 -26.06 37.98
C PHE A 370 -27.59 -24.57 38.14
N PRO A 371 -28.51 -23.61 38.41
CA PRO A 371 -29.78 -23.28 37.72
C PRO A 371 -30.07 -21.76 37.63
N VAL A 372 -30.72 -21.28 36.56
CA VAL A 372 -31.62 -20.10 36.67
C VAL A 372 -32.86 -20.34 35.81
N ARG A 373 -33.96 -20.74 36.46
CA ARG A 373 -35.31 -20.63 35.93
C ARG A 373 -35.70 -19.16 35.86
N LEU A 374 -35.85 -18.60 34.66
CA LEU A 374 -36.69 -17.42 34.48
C LEU A 374 -38.14 -17.88 34.33
N LYS A 375 -38.88 -17.73 35.43
CA LYS A 375 -40.34 -17.73 35.44
C LYS A 375 -40.85 -16.65 34.48
N SER A 376 -41.95 -16.97 33.80
CA SER A 376 -42.84 -16.03 33.12
C SER A 376 -43.01 -14.74 33.92
N ALA A 377 -42.45 -13.63 33.41
CA ALA A 377 -42.68 -12.32 33.96
C ALA A 377 -44.04 -11.81 33.47
N SER A 378 -44.89 -11.51 34.45
CA SER A 378 -46.13 -10.76 34.38
C SER A 378 -46.01 -9.48 33.55
N LYS A 379 -47.11 -9.10 32.89
CA LYS A 379 -47.34 -7.76 32.34
C LYS A 379 -46.88 -6.69 33.34
N VAL A 380 -45.85 -5.94 32.96
CA VAL A 380 -45.53 -4.67 33.58
C VAL A 380 -46.34 -3.63 32.80
N ASP A 381 -47.36 -3.07 33.43
CA ASP A 381 -48.06 -1.89 32.91
C ASP A 381 -47.12 -0.70 33.02
N LEU A 382 -46.39 -0.44 31.94
CA LEU A 382 -45.68 0.82 31.76
C LEU A 382 -46.71 1.90 31.42
N ASP A 383 -46.68 2.99 32.18
CA ASP A 383 -47.56 4.13 31.92
C ASP A 383 -47.24 4.77 30.56
N ALA A 384 -48.21 5.52 30.04
CA ALA A 384 -48.09 6.16 28.73
C ALA A 384 -46.88 7.12 28.63
N ALA A 385 -46.39 7.65 29.76
CA ALA A 385 -45.21 8.52 29.82
C ALA A 385 -43.90 7.73 29.63
N SER A 386 -43.80 6.52 30.20
CA SER A 386 -42.65 5.63 30.07
C SER A 386 -42.56 5.01 28.67
N LEU A 387 -43.72 4.67 28.07
CA LEU A 387 -43.80 4.24 26.68
C LEU A 387 -43.46 5.37 25.71
N LYS A 388 -43.88 6.60 26.02
CA LYS A 388 -43.52 7.79 25.23
C LYS A 388 -42.03 8.09 25.31
N PHE A 389 -41.43 8.08 26.50
CA PHE A 389 -39.99 8.28 26.70
C PHE A 389 -39.14 7.19 26.02
N LEU A 390 -39.55 5.92 26.09
CA LEU A 390 -38.88 4.83 25.37
C LEU A 390 -39.06 4.94 23.85
N SER A 391 -40.21 5.41 23.36
CA SER A 391 -40.46 5.63 21.93
C SER A 391 -39.69 6.83 21.38
N GLU A 392 -39.56 7.91 22.17
CA GLU A 392 -38.82 9.13 21.84
C GLU A 392 -37.31 8.87 21.93
N SER A 393 -36.83 8.19 22.97
CA SER A 393 -35.43 7.75 23.08
C SER A 393 -35.05 6.75 21.99
N LYS A 394 -35.96 5.85 21.59
CA LYS A 394 -35.77 4.93 20.47
C LYS A 394 -35.78 5.66 19.14
N GLN A 395 -36.66 6.65 18.93
CA GLN A 395 -36.64 7.49 17.74
C GLN A 395 -35.40 8.37 17.68
N GLU A 396 -34.93 8.89 18.79
CA GLU A 396 -33.72 9.72 18.87
C GLU A 396 -32.46 8.87 18.63
N LEU A 397 -32.38 7.65 19.19
CA LEU A 397 -31.35 6.67 18.86
C LEU A 397 -31.41 6.26 17.38
N LEU A 398 -32.61 6.00 16.83
CA LEU A 398 -32.81 5.64 15.42
C LEU A 398 -32.50 6.81 14.47
N THR A 399 -32.69 8.05 14.91
CA THR A 399 -32.35 9.25 14.14
C THR A 399 -30.84 9.50 14.17
N GLN A 400 -30.15 9.21 15.28
CA GLN A 400 -28.69 9.21 15.38
C GLN A 400 -28.01 8.00 14.69
N LEU A 401 -28.75 6.92 14.46
CA LEU A 401 -28.30 5.67 13.82
C LEU A 401 -28.73 5.51 12.35
N LYS A 402 -29.19 6.57 11.66
CA LYS A 402 -29.25 6.63 10.19
C LYS A 402 -27.84 6.66 9.58
N ARG A 403 -26.99 5.71 9.95
CA ARG A 403 -25.60 5.60 9.53
C ARG A 403 -25.53 4.64 8.35
N LYS A 404 -24.78 5.03 7.31
CA LYS A 404 -24.31 4.10 6.28
C LYS A 404 -23.34 3.11 6.94
N ILE A 405 -23.55 1.82 6.71
CA ILE A 405 -22.58 0.79 7.08
C ILE A 405 -21.92 0.32 5.81
N ILE A 406 -20.60 0.47 5.77
CA ILE A 406 -19.75 -0.16 4.77
C ILE A 406 -19.42 -1.54 5.31
N LEU A 407 -19.89 -2.57 4.62
CA LEU A 407 -19.50 -3.94 4.88
C LEU A 407 -18.38 -4.29 3.90
N ASP A 408 -17.24 -4.69 4.46
CA ASP A 408 -16.06 -5.12 3.72
C ASP A 408 -15.95 -6.64 3.88
N PHE A 409 -16.16 -7.37 2.79
CA PHE A 409 -16.11 -8.83 2.77
C PHE A 409 -14.83 -9.29 2.06
N GLN A 410 -14.05 -10.16 2.72
CA GLN A 410 -12.89 -10.80 2.13
C GLN A 410 -13.23 -12.23 1.74
N GLY A 411 -13.26 -12.51 0.44
CA GLY A 411 -13.27 -13.86 -0.13
C GLY A 411 -11.97 -14.11 -0.92
N SER A 412 -11.44 -15.32 -0.86
CA SER A 412 -10.35 -15.76 -1.74
C SER A 412 -10.94 -16.67 -2.82
N ALA A 413 -11.43 -16.09 -3.92
CA ALA A 413 -11.79 -16.84 -5.12
C ALA A 413 -10.73 -16.60 -6.20
N TYR A 414 -10.11 -17.67 -6.71
CA TYR A 414 -9.21 -17.58 -7.85
C TYR A 414 -10.00 -17.45 -9.15
N ALA A 415 -9.49 -16.68 -10.11
CA ALA A 415 -10.12 -16.34 -11.40
C ALA A 415 -10.52 -17.52 -12.33
N ASN A 416 -10.38 -18.77 -11.90
CA ASN A 416 -10.77 -19.97 -12.66
C ASN A 416 -12.12 -20.57 -12.23
N GLU A 417 -12.73 -20.09 -11.14
CA GLU A 417 -14.10 -20.46 -10.79
C GLU A 417 -15.08 -19.48 -11.45
N LYS A 418 -16.14 -20.00 -12.10
CA LYS A 418 -17.18 -19.17 -12.71
C LYS A 418 -17.91 -18.39 -11.61
N PHE A 419 -17.46 -17.16 -11.41
CA PHE A 419 -18.02 -16.22 -10.45
C PHE A 419 -19.31 -15.61 -11.03
N ASP A 420 -20.46 -15.83 -10.39
CA ASP A 420 -21.78 -15.38 -10.87
C ASP A 420 -22.12 -14.01 -10.29
N GLU A 421 -21.55 -12.96 -10.89
CA GLU A 421 -21.68 -11.55 -10.50
C GLU A 421 -23.16 -11.08 -10.42
N ALA A 422 -24.04 -11.67 -11.24
CA ALA A 422 -25.46 -11.36 -11.27
C ALA A 422 -26.19 -11.75 -9.97
N LYS A 423 -25.72 -12.79 -9.26
CA LYS A 423 -26.30 -13.18 -7.97
C LYS A 423 -25.99 -12.16 -6.88
N ILE A 424 -24.82 -11.54 -6.87
CA ILE A 424 -24.40 -10.60 -5.83
C ILE A 424 -25.05 -9.23 -6.04
N LEU A 425 -25.11 -8.75 -7.28
CA LEU A 425 -25.70 -7.45 -7.63
C LEU A 425 -27.22 -7.38 -7.33
N GLY A 426 -27.90 -8.52 -7.19
CA GLY A 426 -29.29 -8.57 -6.76
C GLY A 426 -29.54 -8.19 -5.28
N PHE A 427 -28.51 -8.21 -4.42
CA PHE A 427 -28.69 -8.09 -2.97
C PHE A 427 -28.38 -6.72 -2.35
N ALA A 428 -27.57 -5.89 -3.02
CA ALA A 428 -27.29 -4.54 -2.55
C ALA A 428 -27.16 -3.59 -3.75
N LYS A 429 -27.81 -2.42 -3.65
CA LYS A 429 -27.87 -1.45 -4.75
C LYS A 429 -26.51 -0.88 -5.15
N ASN A 430 -25.51 -0.97 -4.27
CA ASN A 430 -24.16 -0.42 -4.45
C ASN A 430 -23.10 -1.43 -3.95
N VAL A 431 -22.91 -2.56 -4.64
CA VAL A 431 -21.76 -3.45 -4.42
C VAL A 431 -20.64 -3.03 -5.37
N GLN A 432 -19.54 -2.54 -4.81
CA GLN A 432 -18.30 -2.32 -5.52
C GLN A 432 -17.43 -3.57 -5.38
N VAL A 433 -17.11 -4.20 -6.50
CA VAL A 433 -16.09 -5.25 -6.56
C VAL A 433 -14.74 -4.57 -6.64
N ILE A 434 -13.89 -4.79 -5.63
CA ILE A 434 -12.53 -4.26 -5.58
C ILE A 434 -11.59 -5.41 -5.90
N TYR A 435 -10.98 -5.35 -7.09
CA TYR A 435 -9.94 -6.30 -7.44
C TYR A 435 -8.66 -5.94 -6.67
N GLY A 436 -8.36 -6.73 -5.64
CA GLY A 436 -7.16 -6.64 -4.83
C GLY A 436 -5.92 -7.17 -5.55
N GLU A 437 -4.78 -7.16 -4.87
CA GLU A 437 -3.51 -7.62 -5.45
C GLU A 437 -3.58 -9.11 -5.83
N PHE A 438 -3.03 -9.47 -7.00
CA PHE A 438 -2.73 -10.85 -7.41
C PHE A 438 -3.94 -11.78 -7.54
N GLY A 439 -5.06 -11.25 -8.05
CA GLY A 439 -6.28 -12.03 -8.29
C GLY A 439 -7.18 -12.15 -7.07
N ARG A 440 -6.89 -11.41 -5.99
CA ARG A 440 -7.81 -11.27 -4.86
C ARG A 440 -9.02 -10.43 -5.26
N VAL A 441 -10.21 -10.81 -4.79
CA VAL A 441 -11.44 -10.02 -5.00
C VAL A 441 -11.99 -9.65 -3.62
N ASP A 442 -11.98 -8.37 -3.30
CA ASP A 442 -12.57 -7.80 -2.10
C ASP A 442 -13.94 -7.19 -2.47
N PHE A 443 -14.96 -7.35 -1.63
CA PHE A 443 -16.30 -6.79 -1.88
C PHE A 443 -16.61 -5.67 -0.90
N ARG A 444 -16.91 -4.50 -1.44
CA ARG A 444 -17.42 -3.37 -0.67
C ARG A 444 -18.90 -3.19 -0.97
N ALA A 445 -19.76 -3.39 0.01
CA ALA A 445 -21.19 -3.15 -0.14
C ALA A 445 -21.66 -2.02 0.79
N GLU A 446 -22.37 -1.03 0.23
CA GLU A 446 -23.17 -0.13 1.07
C GLU A 446 -24.51 -0.79 1.38
N VAL A 447 -24.77 -1.06 2.66
CA VAL A 447 -26.04 -1.65 3.10
C VAL A 447 -26.80 -0.66 3.98
N PRO A 448 -28.07 -0.34 3.67
CA PRO A 448 -28.88 0.48 4.56
C PRO A 448 -29.14 -0.27 5.86
N TRP A 449 -28.80 0.36 6.99
CA TRP A 449 -29.08 -0.21 8.31
C TRP A 449 -30.59 -0.34 8.53
N ARG A 450 -31.07 -1.56 8.78
CA ARG A 450 -32.40 -1.82 9.34
C ARG A 450 -32.26 -2.24 10.80
N SER A 451 -33.18 -1.76 11.63
CA SER A 451 -33.18 -1.90 13.10
C SER A 451 -33.29 -3.33 13.63
N ASP A 452 -33.45 -4.33 12.76
CA ASP A 452 -33.62 -5.75 13.11
C ASP A 452 -32.36 -6.59 12.90
N GLY A 453 -31.27 -6.04 12.34
CA GLY A 453 -29.99 -6.75 12.15
C GLY A 453 -30.03 -7.95 11.17
N ALA A 454 -31.22 -8.32 10.70
CA ALA A 454 -31.46 -9.55 9.95
C ALA A 454 -30.82 -9.53 8.54
N ILE A 455 -30.72 -8.36 7.91
CA ILE A 455 -30.13 -8.23 6.57
C ILE A 455 -28.61 -8.38 6.61
N ALA A 456 -27.92 -7.75 7.58
CA ALA A 456 -26.46 -7.88 7.70
C ALA A 456 -26.04 -9.32 8.04
N GLY A 457 -26.77 -9.97 8.96
CA GLY A 457 -26.57 -11.39 9.30
C GLY A 457 -26.87 -12.32 8.12
N SER A 458 -28.01 -12.14 7.43
CA SER A 458 -28.36 -12.94 6.25
C SER A 458 -27.40 -12.72 5.08
N LEU A 459 -26.87 -11.51 4.89
CA LEU A 459 -25.95 -11.18 3.80
C LEU A 459 -24.57 -11.78 4.09
N SER A 460 -24.07 -11.65 5.32
CA SER A 460 -22.82 -12.30 5.74
C SER A 460 -22.90 -13.82 5.64
N GLN A 461 -24.00 -14.43 6.08
CA GLN A 461 -24.17 -15.89 6.05
C GLN A 461 -24.30 -16.42 4.61
N LYS A 462 -24.88 -15.64 3.69
CA LYS A 462 -25.02 -16.02 2.27
C LYS A 462 -23.76 -15.72 1.45
N LEU A 463 -23.04 -14.64 1.76
CA LEU A 463 -21.75 -14.33 1.14
C LEU A 463 -20.64 -15.26 1.63
N GLY A 464 -20.71 -15.76 2.87
CA GLY A 464 -19.80 -16.81 3.34
C GLY A 464 -20.12 -18.21 2.80
N ALA A 465 -21.28 -18.40 2.17
CA ALA A 465 -21.69 -19.64 1.52
C ALA A 465 -21.47 -19.63 -0.01
N LEU A 466 -21.14 -18.46 -0.57
CA LEU A 466 -20.66 -18.24 -1.94
C LEU A 466 -19.14 -18.18 -1.92
#